data_AF-A0A350NWQ0-F1
#
_entry.id   AF-A0A350NWQ0-F1
#
_cell.length_a   1.000
_cell.length_b   1.000
_cell.length_c   1.000
_cell.angle_alpha   90.00
_cell.angle_beta   90.00
_cell.angle_gamma   90.00
#
_symmetry.space_group_name_H-M   'P 1'
#
loop_
_entity.id
_entity.type
_entity.pdbx_description
1 polymer ?
#
loop_
_entity_poly.entity_id
_entity_poly.type
_entity_poly.pdbx_seq_one_letter_code
_entity_poly.pdbx_strand_id
1 'polypeptide(L)'
;MKPFSFLSYAFVLAGIMTAASAYSQACVDSTLIDPNAICPALWAPVCGCDGITYGNDCEAVNMGGMTSWVDGECTGTSQDCLDLGGIDFGACDMAMGVVLINGSCQFLSGCGWEVGGVDYSPYFFVSEEECTSNCGSEVECIDPSLADPLVDCDIFDPSPVCGCDSITHFNECVVTYVDWVSEYSLGACQGDCYDASRIVEGMNCPEESDPVCGCDSVSYNNACEAWYLGGLAQWTEGPCETSGIIQHTASTRLHVAPNPSNGVFLISELHPAAPWQVYNATGTLVLQGRGPLVNASLSAGCYILHSEGFLPTRLVVH
;
A
#
# COMPACT_ATOMS: atom_id res chain seq x y z
N MET A 1 -5.70 45.53 75.04
CA MET A 1 -5.93 46.46 73.91
C MET A 1 -5.34 45.79 72.67
N LYS A 2 -6.09 45.62 71.57
CA LYS A 2 -5.57 45.18 70.25
C LYS A 2 -4.61 46.29 69.69
N PRO A 3 -3.91 46.18 68.52
CA PRO A 3 -3.96 45.18 67.41
C PRO A 3 -2.61 44.91 66.65
N PHE A 4 -2.70 44.21 65.50
CA PHE A 4 -1.79 44.13 64.30
C PHE A 4 -0.52 43.24 64.41
N SER A 5 -0.02 42.53 63.38
CA SER A 5 -0.48 42.11 62.04
C SER A 5 0.67 41.37 61.32
N PHE A 6 0.35 40.23 60.71
CA PHE A 6 0.87 39.61 59.47
C PHE A 6 2.33 39.10 59.33
N LEU A 7 2.38 37.75 59.23
CA LEU A 7 3.04 36.84 58.27
C LEU A 7 4.50 37.09 57.82
N SER A 8 5.35 36.08 58.03
CA SER A 8 6.34 35.70 57.02
C SER A 8 6.95 34.30 57.23
N TYR A 9 7.10 33.60 56.08
CA TYR A 9 7.92 32.42 55.77
C TYR A 9 7.58 31.04 56.38
N ALA A 10 6.90 30.22 55.57
CA ALA A 10 7.08 28.77 55.57
C ALA A 10 7.75 28.37 54.25
N PHE A 11 9.04 28.07 54.31
CA PHE A 11 9.79 27.42 53.23
C PHE A 11 9.34 25.95 53.15
N VAL A 12 8.64 25.58 52.08
CA VAL A 12 8.34 24.19 51.75
C VAL A 12 9.52 23.65 50.96
N LEU A 13 10.34 22.81 51.61
CA LEU A 13 11.30 21.93 50.95
C LEU A 13 10.55 20.65 50.54
N ALA A 14 10.15 20.58 49.27
CA ALA A 14 9.76 19.35 48.60
C ALA A 14 10.63 19.20 47.35
N GLY A 15 11.34 18.08 47.27
CA GLY A 15 12.40 17.84 46.30
C GLY A 15 11.92 17.78 44.85
N ILE A 16 12.86 18.00 43.94
CA ILE A 16 12.72 17.66 42.53
C ILE A 16 13.97 16.89 42.15
N MET A 17 13.78 15.61 41.85
CA MET A 17 14.73 14.77 41.14
C MET A 17 15.07 15.46 39.83
N THR A 18 16.36 15.63 39.55
CA THR A 18 16.84 16.01 38.21
C THR A 18 16.56 14.85 37.26
N ALA A 19 15.40 14.89 36.60
CA ALA A 19 15.23 14.18 35.34
C ALA A 19 16.08 14.91 34.31
N ALA A 20 17.18 14.29 33.88
CA ALA A 20 17.76 14.60 32.59
C ALA A 20 16.64 14.32 31.57
N SER A 21 16.07 15.38 31.01
CA SER A 21 15.14 15.28 29.89
C SER A 21 15.93 14.76 28.71
N ALA A 22 15.92 13.45 28.51
CA ALA A 22 16.24 12.88 27.21
C ALA A 22 15.13 13.38 26.27
N TYR A 23 15.46 14.39 25.47
CA TYR A 23 14.62 14.84 24.38
C TYR A 23 14.48 13.64 23.42
N SER A 24 13.31 13.02 23.38
CA SER A 24 12.98 12.14 22.26
C SER A 24 12.67 13.05 21.07
N GLN A 25 13.65 13.25 20.19
CA GLN A 25 13.37 13.67 18.83
C GLN A 25 12.33 12.68 18.29
N ALA A 26 11.17 13.11 17.77
CA ALA A 26 10.08 12.16 17.46
C ALA A 26 10.43 11.11 16.39
N CYS A 27 11.50 11.34 15.63
CA CYS A 27 12.06 10.45 14.63
C CYS A 27 13.28 9.65 15.14
N VAL A 28 13.66 9.81 16.41
CA VAL A 28 14.72 9.05 17.09
C VAL A 28 14.16 8.33 18.30
N ASP A 29 14.09 7.01 18.21
CA ASP A 29 13.82 6.13 19.33
C ASP A 29 15.12 5.51 19.85
N SER A 30 15.63 6.07 20.95
CA SER A 30 16.83 5.57 21.63
C SER A 30 16.75 4.10 22.06
N THR A 31 15.55 3.51 22.15
CA THR A 31 15.37 2.09 22.48
C THR A 31 15.70 1.16 21.30
N LEU A 32 15.74 1.68 20.08
CA LEU A 32 16.14 0.94 18.87
C LEU A 32 17.66 0.88 18.68
N ILE A 33 18.42 1.68 19.43
CA ILE A 33 19.89 1.68 19.35
C ILE A 33 20.43 0.38 19.95
N ASP A 34 20.97 -0.50 19.10
CA ASP A 34 21.68 -1.71 19.49
C ASP A 34 23.12 -1.68 18.95
N PRO A 35 24.12 -1.36 19.80
CA PRO A 35 25.53 -1.36 19.41
C PRO A 35 26.08 -2.72 18.96
N ASN A 36 25.33 -3.81 19.18
CA ASN A 36 25.72 -5.17 18.78
C ASN A 36 24.99 -5.64 17.50
N ALA A 37 24.10 -4.82 16.95
CA ALA A 37 23.42 -5.14 15.70
C ALA A 37 24.45 -5.32 14.57
N ILE A 38 24.22 -6.34 13.75
CA ILE A 38 25.05 -6.61 12.57
C ILE A 38 24.29 -6.13 11.36
N CYS A 39 24.69 -4.98 10.83
CA CYS A 39 24.14 -4.46 9.57
C CYS A 39 24.93 -4.97 8.37
N PRO A 40 24.26 -5.23 7.22
CA PRO A 40 24.95 -5.52 5.97
C PRO A 40 25.89 -4.37 5.62
N ALA A 41 27.08 -4.68 5.08
CA ALA A 41 28.00 -3.67 4.53
C ALA A 41 27.54 -3.16 3.14
N LEU A 42 26.23 -3.07 2.94
CA LEU A 42 25.61 -2.55 1.72
C LEU A 42 25.59 -1.03 1.81
N TRP A 43 26.09 -0.35 0.78
CA TRP A 43 25.96 1.09 0.64
C TRP A 43 24.64 1.42 -0.08
N ALA A 44 23.62 1.74 0.70
CA ALA A 44 22.30 2.19 0.25
C ALA A 44 21.89 3.36 1.17
N PRO A 45 22.56 4.51 1.04
CA PRO A 45 22.57 5.53 2.09
C PRO A 45 21.18 6.08 2.35
N VAL A 46 20.95 6.49 3.59
CA VAL A 46 19.72 7.16 4.01
C VAL A 46 20.04 8.40 4.84
N CYS A 47 19.24 9.45 4.68
CA CYS A 47 19.35 10.68 5.42
C CYS A 47 18.40 10.67 6.62
N GLY A 48 18.97 10.60 7.81
CA GLY A 48 18.24 10.62 9.08
C GLY A 48 17.75 12.02 9.44
N CYS A 49 16.80 12.07 10.38
CA CYS A 49 16.21 13.33 10.83
C CYS A 49 17.09 14.20 11.74
N ASP A 50 18.25 13.69 12.08
CA ASP A 50 19.33 14.44 12.69
C ASP A 50 20.26 15.07 11.64
N GLY A 51 19.95 14.92 10.35
CA GLY A 51 20.80 15.37 9.25
C GLY A 51 22.06 14.53 9.06
N ILE A 52 22.11 13.32 9.63
CA ILE A 52 23.23 12.39 9.49
C ILE A 52 22.92 11.37 8.39
N THR A 53 23.92 11.14 7.53
CA THR A 53 23.87 10.06 6.54
C THR A 53 24.30 8.75 7.17
N TYR A 54 23.45 7.74 7.05
CA TYR A 54 23.73 6.35 7.43
C TYR A 54 24.02 5.52 6.18
N GLY A 55 24.86 4.48 6.29
CA GLY A 55 25.23 3.66 5.14
C GLY A 55 24.07 2.85 4.57
N ASN A 56 23.07 2.53 5.40
CA ASN A 56 21.79 1.94 5.03
C ASN A 56 20.73 2.11 6.14
N ASP A 57 19.51 1.66 5.85
CA ASP A 57 18.36 1.61 6.76
C ASP A 57 18.66 0.87 8.08
N CYS A 58 19.35 -0.27 8.02
CA CYS A 58 19.76 -1.01 9.21
C CYS A 58 20.67 -0.17 10.11
N GLU A 59 21.65 0.52 9.52
CA GLU A 59 22.56 1.40 10.26
C GLU A 59 21.81 2.58 10.89
N ALA A 60 20.87 3.19 10.16
CA ALA A 60 20.02 4.27 10.66
C ALA A 60 19.22 3.85 11.89
N VAL A 61 18.56 2.70 11.83
CA VAL A 61 17.77 2.16 12.96
C VAL A 61 18.67 1.79 14.13
N ASN A 62 19.68 0.95 13.93
CA ASN A 62 20.39 0.30 15.03
C ASN A 62 21.52 1.13 15.63
N MET A 63 22.11 2.07 14.87
CA MET A 63 23.15 2.97 15.38
C MET A 63 22.62 4.37 15.66
N GLY A 64 21.64 4.83 14.87
CA GLY A 64 21.03 6.16 15.01
C GLY A 64 19.75 6.20 15.83
N GLY A 65 19.06 5.07 16.00
CA GLY A 65 17.72 5.03 16.58
C GLY A 65 16.65 5.60 15.66
N MET A 66 16.92 5.72 14.36
CA MET A 66 16.01 6.38 13.41
C MET A 66 14.72 5.59 13.25
N THR A 67 13.57 6.28 13.31
CA THR A 67 12.24 5.71 13.01
C THR A 67 11.71 6.16 11.65
N SER A 68 12.35 7.16 11.02
CA SER A 68 12.10 7.60 9.65
C SER A 68 13.38 8.20 9.03
N TRP A 69 13.47 8.16 7.70
CA TRP A 69 14.58 8.69 6.90
C TRP A 69 14.14 8.92 5.46
N VAL A 70 14.96 9.65 4.69
CA VAL A 70 14.83 9.81 3.24
C VAL A 70 15.91 8.99 2.56
N ASP A 71 15.59 8.36 1.42
CA ASP A 71 16.59 7.62 0.64
C ASP A 71 17.65 8.57 0.05
N GLY A 72 18.91 8.19 0.15
CA GLY A 72 20.06 8.99 -0.29
C GLY A 72 20.90 9.56 0.85
N GLU A 73 22.01 10.21 0.50
CA GLU A 73 22.84 10.94 1.44
C GLU A 73 22.21 12.30 1.78
N CYS A 74 22.43 12.79 3.00
CA CYS A 74 22.06 14.15 3.35
C CYS A 74 22.93 15.15 2.57
N THR A 75 22.29 16.07 1.86
CA THR A 75 22.94 17.18 1.17
C THR A 75 23.18 18.39 2.09
N GLY A 76 22.52 18.43 3.25
CA GLY A 76 22.52 19.56 4.17
C GLY A 76 21.70 20.73 3.62
N THR A 77 20.70 20.44 2.80
CA THR A 77 19.83 21.45 2.17
C THR A 77 18.37 21.06 2.30
N SER A 78 17.47 22.00 2.01
CA SER A 78 16.03 21.77 2.03
C SER A 78 15.57 20.66 1.08
N GLN A 79 16.41 20.28 0.10
CA GLN A 79 16.14 19.16 -0.81
C GLN A 79 16.22 17.79 -0.14
N ASP A 80 16.77 17.69 1.07
CA ASP A 80 16.76 16.46 1.86
C ASP A 80 15.35 16.14 2.39
N CYS A 81 14.40 17.07 2.25
CA CYS A 81 12.98 16.88 2.53
C CYS A 81 12.69 16.24 3.87
N LEU A 82 13.38 16.75 4.89
CA LEU A 82 13.28 16.18 6.21
C LEU A 82 11.93 16.50 6.87
N ASP A 83 11.23 15.47 7.36
CA ASP A 83 10.00 15.62 8.14
C ASP A 83 10.30 16.07 9.58
N LEU A 84 9.88 17.29 9.92
CA LEU A 84 10.09 17.92 11.23
C LEU A 84 8.89 17.79 12.17
N GLY A 85 7.90 16.96 11.83
CA GLY A 85 6.59 16.85 12.51
C GLY A 85 6.60 16.48 13.98
N GLY A 86 7.75 16.13 14.56
CA GLY A 86 7.89 16.01 16.01
C GLY A 86 9.19 16.54 16.57
N ILE A 87 9.72 17.59 15.94
CA ILE A 87 10.72 18.47 16.53
C ILE A 87 9.99 19.64 17.20
N ASP A 88 10.24 19.86 18.49
CA ASP A 88 9.65 20.97 19.24
C ASP A 88 10.53 22.22 19.15
N PHE A 89 10.11 23.20 18.36
CA PHE A 89 10.79 24.49 18.20
C PHE A 89 10.40 25.52 19.28
N GLY A 90 9.65 25.10 20.30
CA GLY A 90 9.26 25.89 21.46
C GLY A 90 8.00 26.74 21.26
N ALA A 91 7.46 27.25 22.35
CA ALA A 91 6.15 27.94 22.41
C ALA A 91 6.19 29.43 21.96
N CYS A 92 7.01 29.78 20.99
CA CYS A 92 7.11 31.14 20.44
C CYS A 92 6.46 31.22 19.05
N ASP A 93 5.89 32.38 18.70
CA ASP A 93 5.22 32.60 17.41
C ASP A 93 6.07 33.47 16.45
N MET A 94 7.36 33.13 16.26
CA MET A 94 8.16 33.76 15.21
C MET A 94 7.93 33.05 13.89
N ALA A 95 7.63 33.80 12.83
CA ALA A 95 7.57 33.29 11.47
C ALA A 95 8.93 32.72 11.04
N MET A 96 9.08 31.39 11.01
CA MET A 96 10.35 30.73 10.67
C MET A 96 10.39 30.25 9.22
N GLY A 97 9.26 29.79 8.67
CA GLY A 97 9.16 29.38 7.27
C GLY A 97 8.19 28.23 7.07
N VAL A 98 8.32 27.51 5.95
CA VAL A 98 7.54 26.31 5.65
C VAL A 98 8.44 25.09 5.72
N VAL A 99 7.92 24.00 6.26
CA VAL A 99 8.66 22.73 6.44
C VAL A 99 7.74 21.55 6.14
N LEU A 100 8.32 20.38 5.90
CA LEU A 100 7.58 19.13 5.80
C LEU A 100 7.24 18.63 7.21
N ILE A 101 5.95 18.42 7.49
CA ILE A 101 5.44 17.87 8.76
C ILE A 101 4.42 16.78 8.43
N ASN A 102 4.69 15.55 8.87
CA ASN A 102 3.89 14.36 8.59
C ASN A 102 3.55 14.22 7.08
N GLY A 103 4.53 14.41 6.21
CA GLY A 103 4.37 14.35 4.75
C GLY A 103 3.58 15.51 4.13
N SER A 104 3.41 16.64 4.81
CA SER A 104 2.74 17.82 4.26
C SER A 104 3.50 19.10 4.56
N CYS A 105 3.62 19.97 3.57
CA CYS A 105 4.25 21.27 3.71
C CYS A 105 3.37 22.20 4.54
N GLN A 106 3.86 22.64 5.69
CA GLN A 106 3.10 23.46 6.63
C GLN A 106 3.95 24.63 7.14
N PHE A 107 3.31 25.76 7.35
CA PHE A 107 3.96 26.90 7.98
C PHE A 107 4.27 26.59 9.44
N LEU A 108 5.53 26.77 9.82
CA LEU A 108 6.00 26.53 11.17
C LEU A 108 6.53 27.82 11.79
N SER A 109 6.08 28.06 13.03
CA SER A 109 6.58 29.12 13.89
C SER A 109 7.24 28.54 15.14
N GLY A 110 8.22 29.23 15.68
CA GLY A 110 8.98 28.75 16.85
C GLY A 110 9.91 29.79 17.44
N CYS A 111 10.80 29.36 18.33
CA CYS A 111 11.75 30.22 19.02
C CYS A 111 13.11 30.34 18.29
N GLY A 112 13.44 29.43 17.37
CA GLY A 112 14.69 29.40 16.61
C GLY A 112 14.90 28.04 15.94
N TRP A 113 15.91 27.92 15.08
CA TRP A 113 16.15 26.72 14.26
C TRP A 113 17.01 25.64 14.93
N GLU A 114 17.61 25.95 16.07
CA GLU A 114 18.50 25.03 16.78
C GLU A 114 17.72 24.26 17.86
N VAL A 115 17.67 22.94 17.74
CA VAL A 115 17.04 22.05 18.72
C VAL A 115 18.02 20.92 19.04
N GLY A 116 18.28 20.67 20.33
CA GLY A 116 19.18 19.59 20.74
C GLY A 116 20.64 19.72 20.29
N GLY A 117 21.06 20.90 19.81
CA GLY A 117 22.40 21.12 19.25
C GLY A 117 22.53 20.87 17.74
N VAL A 118 21.40 20.59 17.06
CA VAL A 118 21.32 20.46 15.61
C VAL A 118 20.64 21.71 15.03
N ASP A 119 21.22 22.26 13.96
CA ASP A 119 20.67 23.41 13.23
C ASP A 119 19.76 22.93 12.10
N TYR A 120 18.47 23.20 12.21
CA TYR A 120 17.47 22.83 11.22
C TYR A 120 17.20 23.93 10.18
N SER A 121 17.88 25.07 10.26
CA SER A 121 17.66 26.20 9.34
C SER A 121 17.76 25.85 7.85
N PRO A 122 18.62 24.90 7.41
CA PRO A 122 18.71 24.54 5.99
C PRO A 122 17.46 23.84 5.45
N TYR A 123 16.62 23.27 6.31
CA TYR A 123 15.44 22.47 5.90
C TYR A 123 14.15 23.31 5.81
N PHE A 124 14.24 24.63 6.00
CA PHE A 124 13.10 25.54 5.90
C PHE A 124 13.02 26.13 4.49
N PHE A 125 11.80 26.16 3.97
CA PHE A 125 11.43 26.81 2.72
C PHE A 125 10.88 28.21 2.96
N VAL A 126 11.00 29.08 1.96
CA VAL A 126 10.45 30.44 2.03
C VAL A 126 8.95 30.44 1.77
N SER A 127 8.45 29.49 0.96
CA SER A 127 7.01 29.35 0.65
C SER A 127 6.55 27.90 0.65
N GLU A 128 5.25 27.72 0.80
CA GLU A 128 4.60 26.41 0.71
C GLU A 128 4.71 25.83 -0.70
N GLU A 129 4.68 26.67 -1.74
CA GLU A 129 4.91 26.26 -3.12
C GLU A 129 6.34 25.74 -3.35
N GLU A 130 7.34 26.38 -2.74
CA GLU A 130 8.73 25.92 -2.82
C GLU A 130 8.92 24.60 -2.06
N CYS A 131 8.30 24.47 -0.88
CA CYS A 131 8.30 23.23 -0.12
C CYS A 131 7.63 22.10 -0.89
N THR A 132 6.42 22.31 -1.41
CA THR A 132 5.66 21.28 -2.13
C THR A 132 6.35 20.87 -3.42
N SER A 133 6.98 21.81 -4.14
CA SER A 133 7.70 21.48 -5.37
C SER A 133 9.02 20.73 -5.15
N ASN A 134 9.66 20.90 -3.98
CA ASN A 134 10.88 20.15 -3.64
C ASN A 134 10.60 18.86 -2.86
N CYS A 135 9.59 18.86 -1.99
CA CYS A 135 9.37 17.87 -0.94
C CYS A 135 7.93 17.39 -0.79
N GLY A 136 6.99 17.91 -1.57
CA GLY A 136 5.64 17.38 -1.60
C GLY A 136 5.73 15.89 -1.90
N SER A 137 5.43 15.08 -0.91
CA SER A 137 5.33 13.64 -1.07
C SER A 137 4.05 13.34 -1.81
N GLU A 138 4.05 13.62 -3.11
CA GLU A 138 3.25 12.94 -4.11
C GLU A 138 4.12 12.94 -5.38
N VAL A 139 4.59 11.76 -5.80
CA VAL A 139 4.37 11.45 -7.21
C VAL A 139 2.85 11.58 -7.33
N GLU A 140 2.35 12.75 -7.74
CA GLU A 140 0.94 12.89 -8.06
C GLU A 140 0.72 11.79 -9.09
N CYS A 141 -0.04 10.77 -8.68
CA CYS A 141 -0.20 9.60 -9.53
C CYS A 141 -0.75 10.02 -10.89
N ILE A 142 -1.55 11.08 -10.90
CA ILE A 142 -2.03 11.73 -12.10
C ILE A 142 -1.15 12.95 -12.40
N ASP A 143 -0.40 12.89 -13.49
CA ASP A 143 0.41 13.98 -14.04
C ASP A 143 -0.18 14.45 -15.39
N PRO A 144 -1.02 15.50 -15.40
CA PRO A 144 -1.62 16.04 -16.62
C PRO A 144 -0.61 16.51 -17.69
N SER A 145 0.68 16.66 -17.36
CA SER A 145 1.71 17.02 -18.33
C SER A 145 2.04 15.89 -19.31
N LEU A 146 1.67 14.65 -18.97
CA LEU A 146 1.83 13.47 -19.82
C LEU A 146 0.83 13.42 -20.99
N ALA A 147 -0.22 14.24 -20.96
CA ALA A 147 -1.23 14.27 -22.01
C ALA A 147 -0.64 14.60 -23.39
N ASP A 148 -0.69 13.66 -24.33
CA ASP A 148 -0.28 13.90 -25.72
C ASP A 148 -1.41 13.55 -26.71
N PRO A 149 -2.14 14.54 -27.23
CA PRO A 149 -3.21 14.33 -28.21
C PRO A 149 -2.74 13.79 -29.56
N LEU A 150 -1.44 13.78 -29.83
CA LEU A 150 -0.87 13.23 -31.06
C LEU A 150 -0.59 11.74 -30.97
N VAL A 151 -0.58 11.17 -29.77
CA VAL A 151 -0.41 9.74 -29.55
C VAL A 151 -1.74 9.03 -29.79
N ASP A 152 -1.73 8.07 -30.70
CA ASP A 152 -2.86 7.21 -31.02
C ASP A 152 -2.62 5.84 -30.37
N CYS A 153 -3.25 5.60 -29.22
CA CYS A 153 -3.11 4.34 -28.50
C CYS A 153 -3.94 3.25 -29.16
N ASP A 154 -3.35 2.06 -29.35
CA ASP A 154 -4.10 0.89 -29.81
C ASP A 154 -5.11 0.47 -28.74
N ILE A 155 -6.39 0.47 -29.10
CA ILE A 155 -7.52 0.10 -28.24
C ILE A 155 -8.05 -1.31 -28.53
N PHE A 156 -7.41 -2.07 -29.41
CA PHE A 156 -7.81 -3.43 -29.76
C PHE A 156 -6.89 -4.49 -29.16
N ASP A 157 -5.70 -4.11 -28.71
CA ASP A 157 -4.73 -5.01 -28.09
C ASP A 157 -4.53 -4.67 -26.59
N PRO A 158 -5.36 -5.22 -25.70
CA PRO A 158 -5.24 -4.94 -24.27
C PRO A 158 -3.98 -5.61 -23.71
N SER A 159 -3.18 -4.80 -23.02
CA SER A 159 -2.00 -5.24 -22.26
C SER A 159 -2.07 -4.62 -20.87
N PRO A 160 -2.94 -5.13 -19.98
CA PRO A 160 -3.35 -4.40 -18.78
C PRO A 160 -2.19 -4.03 -17.87
N VAL A 161 -2.30 -2.86 -17.24
CA VAL A 161 -1.33 -2.34 -16.27
C VAL A 161 -2.03 -1.81 -15.04
N CYS A 162 -1.39 -1.92 -13.88
CA CYS A 162 -1.92 -1.41 -12.63
C CYS A 162 -1.25 -0.07 -12.32
N GLY A 163 -2.03 1.00 -12.39
CA GLY A 163 -1.58 2.35 -12.08
C GLY A 163 -1.32 2.56 -10.59
N CYS A 164 -0.54 3.60 -10.26
CA CYS A 164 -0.38 4.08 -8.88
C CYS A 164 -1.71 4.54 -8.24
N ASP A 165 -2.76 4.73 -9.04
CA ASP A 165 -4.12 5.08 -8.62
C ASP A 165 -4.93 3.84 -8.21
N SER A 166 -4.29 2.66 -8.27
CA SER A 166 -4.88 1.35 -7.99
C SER A 166 -6.00 0.97 -8.97
N ILE A 167 -6.01 1.56 -10.17
CA ILE A 167 -6.93 1.23 -11.24
C ILE A 167 -6.19 0.43 -12.30
N THR A 168 -6.86 -0.59 -12.87
CA THR A 168 -6.31 -1.27 -14.04
C THR A 168 -6.65 -0.50 -15.30
N HIS A 169 -5.61 -0.12 -16.02
CA HIS A 169 -5.69 0.56 -17.31
C HIS A 169 -5.51 -0.43 -18.46
N PHE A 170 -5.99 -0.04 -19.63
CA PHE A 170 -6.06 -0.89 -20.81
C PHE A 170 -4.68 -1.34 -21.31
N ASN A 171 -3.73 -0.41 -21.38
CA ASN A 171 -2.33 -0.67 -21.70
C ASN A 171 -1.42 0.49 -21.28
N GLU A 172 -0.11 0.32 -21.47
CA GLU A 172 0.93 1.32 -21.19
C GLU A 172 0.72 2.67 -21.89
N CYS A 173 0.16 2.64 -23.11
CA CYS A 173 -0.12 3.87 -23.85
C CYS A 173 -1.29 4.64 -23.21
N VAL A 174 -2.39 3.95 -22.92
CA VAL A 174 -3.60 4.54 -22.34
C VAL A 174 -3.32 5.08 -20.94
N VAL A 175 -2.67 4.30 -20.08
CA VAL A 175 -2.33 4.73 -18.71
C VAL A 175 -1.52 6.03 -18.72
N THR A 176 -0.55 6.17 -19.64
CA THR A 176 0.36 7.32 -19.68
C THR A 176 -0.26 8.54 -20.36
N TYR A 177 -0.77 8.39 -21.58
CA TYR A 177 -1.10 9.54 -22.45
C TYR A 177 -2.58 9.93 -22.39
N VAL A 178 -3.46 9.02 -21.98
CA VAL A 178 -4.92 9.23 -21.91
C VAL A 178 -5.36 9.44 -20.47
N ASP A 179 -4.91 8.59 -19.56
CA ASP A 179 -5.29 8.61 -18.14
C ASP A 179 -4.29 9.40 -17.27
N TRP A 180 -3.15 9.79 -17.84
CA TRP A 180 -2.13 10.66 -17.23
C TRP A 180 -1.49 10.06 -15.98
N VAL A 181 -1.47 8.75 -15.87
CA VAL A 181 -0.89 8.03 -14.74
C VAL A 181 0.64 7.95 -14.91
N SER A 182 1.36 8.52 -13.96
CA SER A 182 2.81 8.72 -14.00
C SER A 182 3.62 7.46 -13.68
N GLU A 183 3.03 6.53 -12.92
CA GLU A 183 3.66 5.26 -12.55
C GLU A 183 2.69 4.09 -12.62
N TYR A 184 3.16 2.95 -13.10
CA TYR A 184 2.37 1.72 -13.20
C TYR A 184 3.24 0.48 -13.13
N SER A 185 2.60 -0.67 -12.90
CA SER A 185 3.20 -2.01 -12.97
C SER A 185 2.50 -2.86 -14.03
N LEU A 186 3.22 -3.84 -14.58
CA LEU A 186 2.66 -4.72 -15.60
C LEU A 186 1.62 -5.67 -15.02
N GLY A 187 0.53 -5.89 -15.77
CA GLY A 187 -0.61 -6.68 -15.36
C GLY A 187 -1.66 -5.86 -14.61
N ALA A 188 -2.88 -6.38 -14.55
CA ALA A 188 -3.96 -5.74 -13.81
C ALA A 188 -3.71 -5.66 -12.30
N CYS A 189 -4.37 -4.73 -11.64
CA CYS A 189 -4.30 -4.55 -10.20
C CYS A 189 -4.75 -5.80 -9.44
N GLN A 190 -4.22 -5.95 -8.22
CA GLN A 190 -4.54 -7.09 -7.38
C GLN A 190 -6.05 -7.13 -7.07
N GLY A 191 -6.70 -8.25 -7.42
CA GLY A 191 -8.13 -8.44 -7.21
C GLY A 191 -9.01 -7.91 -8.34
N ASP A 192 -8.45 -7.22 -9.32
CA ASP A 192 -9.18 -6.71 -10.48
C ASP A 192 -9.22 -7.75 -11.61
N CYS A 193 -10.10 -8.73 -11.43
CA CYS A 193 -10.35 -9.76 -12.43
C CYS A 193 -11.48 -9.36 -13.39
N TYR A 194 -12.63 -8.92 -12.85
CA TYR A 194 -13.85 -8.63 -13.60
C TYR A 194 -14.43 -7.28 -13.20
N ASP A 195 -14.81 -6.48 -14.19
CA ASP A 195 -15.63 -5.29 -14.02
C ASP A 195 -16.67 -5.19 -15.15
N ALA A 196 -17.94 -5.10 -14.76
CA ALA A 196 -19.04 -4.91 -15.69
C ALA A 196 -18.93 -3.57 -16.47
N SER A 197 -18.23 -2.57 -15.92
CA SER A 197 -18.00 -1.27 -16.57
C SER A 197 -17.13 -1.39 -17.84
N ARG A 198 -16.31 -2.43 -17.96
CA ARG A 198 -15.49 -2.72 -19.16
C ARG A 198 -16.29 -3.36 -20.29
N ILE A 199 -17.47 -3.90 -19.98
CA ILE A 199 -18.29 -4.56 -21.00
C ILE A 199 -18.89 -3.50 -21.91
N VAL A 200 -18.52 -3.56 -23.19
CA VAL A 200 -19.06 -2.68 -24.21
C VAL A 200 -19.80 -3.55 -25.23
N GLU A 201 -21.13 -3.54 -25.12
CA GLU A 201 -22.01 -4.28 -26.01
C GLU A 201 -21.82 -3.82 -27.46
N GLY A 202 -21.44 -4.74 -28.35
CA GLY A 202 -21.25 -4.46 -29.77
C GLY A 202 -19.84 -3.99 -30.16
N MET A 203 -18.84 -4.13 -29.28
CA MET A 203 -17.43 -3.97 -29.67
C MET A 203 -17.06 -4.91 -30.80
N ASN A 204 -16.38 -4.37 -31.81
CA ASN A 204 -15.91 -5.11 -32.96
C ASN A 204 -14.45 -5.50 -32.76
N CYS A 205 -14.21 -6.51 -31.91
CA CYS A 205 -12.89 -7.08 -31.73
C CYS A 205 -12.40 -7.78 -33.02
N PRO A 206 -11.07 -7.89 -33.23
CA PRO A 206 -10.52 -8.63 -34.35
C PRO A 206 -11.04 -10.08 -34.40
N GLU A 207 -11.26 -10.61 -35.61
CA GLU A 207 -11.67 -12.02 -35.80
C GLU A 207 -10.48 -13.01 -35.72
N GLU A 208 -9.26 -12.50 -35.60
CA GLU A 208 -8.07 -13.32 -35.39
C GLU A 208 -8.13 -14.01 -34.02
N SER A 209 -7.86 -15.32 -34.02
CA SER A 209 -7.97 -16.15 -32.84
C SER A 209 -6.61 -16.37 -32.20
N ASP A 210 -6.37 -15.66 -31.10
CA ASP A 210 -5.24 -15.78 -30.19
C ASP A 210 -5.78 -16.07 -28.79
N PRO A 211 -6.20 -17.30 -28.51
CA PRO A 211 -7.07 -17.62 -27.38
C PRO A 211 -6.41 -17.30 -26.05
N VAL A 212 -7.21 -16.80 -25.11
CA VAL A 212 -6.79 -16.50 -23.74
C VAL A 212 -7.70 -17.19 -22.73
N CYS A 213 -7.15 -17.60 -21.60
CA CYS A 213 -7.90 -18.14 -20.48
C CYS A 213 -8.11 -17.04 -19.45
N GLY A 214 -9.34 -16.55 -19.37
CA GLY A 214 -9.73 -15.51 -18.41
C GLY A 214 -9.56 -15.97 -16.96
N CYS A 215 -9.43 -15.01 -16.05
CA CYS A 215 -9.46 -15.26 -14.60
C CYS A 215 -10.79 -15.89 -14.11
N ASP A 216 -11.83 -15.85 -14.93
CA ASP A 216 -13.11 -16.55 -14.74
C ASP A 216 -13.08 -18.03 -15.20
N SER A 217 -11.95 -18.49 -15.73
CA SER A 217 -11.75 -19.82 -16.33
C SER A 217 -12.57 -20.07 -17.60
N VAL A 218 -12.95 -19.01 -18.32
CA VAL A 218 -13.57 -19.09 -19.64
C VAL A 218 -12.51 -18.77 -20.69
N SER A 219 -12.55 -19.52 -21.80
CA SER A 219 -11.67 -19.24 -22.95
C SER A 219 -12.33 -18.22 -23.86
N TYR A 220 -11.60 -17.16 -24.20
CA TYR A 220 -12.01 -16.13 -25.16
C TYR A 220 -11.20 -16.29 -26.44
N ASN A 221 -11.73 -15.83 -27.59
CA ASN A 221 -11.02 -16.01 -28.86
C ASN A 221 -9.74 -15.19 -28.91
N ASN A 222 -9.72 -14.04 -28.24
CA ASN A 222 -8.56 -13.16 -28.07
C ASN A 222 -8.72 -12.25 -26.84
N ALA A 223 -7.66 -11.50 -26.53
CA ALA A 223 -7.60 -10.61 -25.38
C ALA A 223 -8.63 -9.46 -25.47
N CYS A 224 -8.91 -8.96 -26.68
CA CYS A 224 -9.95 -7.94 -26.89
C CYS A 224 -11.33 -8.42 -26.44
N GLU A 225 -11.72 -9.64 -26.82
CA GLU A 225 -12.99 -10.22 -26.36
C GLU A 225 -13.00 -10.42 -24.84
N ALA A 226 -11.89 -10.87 -24.24
CA ALA A 226 -11.79 -11.01 -22.80
C ALA A 226 -12.01 -9.68 -22.08
N TRP A 227 -11.40 -8.59 -22.56
CA TRP A 227 -11.56 -7.25 -22.00
C TRP A 227 -12.97 -6.68 -22.21
N TYR A 228 -13.40 -6.53 -23.47
CA TYR A 228 -14.61 -5.77 -23.79
C TYR A 228 -15.91 -6.57 -23.77
N LEU A 229 -15.86 -7.89 -23.99
CA LEU A 229 -17.05 -8.74 -23.96
C LEU A 229 -17.13 -9.56 -22.66
N GLY A 230 -15.97 -9.95 -22.11
CA GLY A 230 -15.86 -10.62 -20.83
C GLY A 230 -15.81 -9.69 -19.63
N GLY A 231 -15.44 -8.42 -19.81
CA GLY A 231 -15.21 -7.49 -18.71
C GLY A 231 -13.97 -7.83 -17.88
N LEU A 232 -13.04 -8.62 -18.44
CA LEU A 232 -11.91 -9.16 -17.70
C LEU A 232 -10.67 -8.28 -17.86
N ALA A 233 -9.81 -8.23 -16.83
CA ALA A 233 -8.51 -7.56 -16.91
C ALA A 233 -7.34 -8.52 -16.66
N GLN A 234 -7.62 -9.80 -16.40
CA GLN A 234 -6.61 -10.83 -16.12
C GLN A 234 -6.88 -12.10 -16.92
N TRP A 235 -5.84 -12.60 -17.59
CA TRP A 235 -5.86 -13.86 -18.32
C TRP A 235 -4.46 -14.45 -18.48
N THR A 236 -4.39 -15.71 -18.88
CA THR A 236 -3.16 -16.34 -19.38
C THR A 236 -3.28 -16.61 -20.87
N GLU A 237 -2.13 -16.67 -21.56
CA GLU A 237 -2.09 -17.11 -22.95
C GLU A 237 -2.58 -18.55 -23.12
N GLY A 238 -3.28 -18.81 -24.21
CA GLY A 238 -3.86 -20.10 -24.54
C GLY A 238 -5.27 -20.28 -23.97
N PRO A 239 -6.02 -21.28 -24.48
CA PRO A 239 -7.32 -21.63 -23.94
C PRO A 239 -7.17 -22.22 -22.53
N CYS A 240 -8.23 -22.17 -21.74
CA CYS A 240 -8.23 -22.79 -20.43
C CYS A 240 -8.02 -24.30 -20.55
N GLU A 241 -7.11 -24.85 -19.74
CA GLU A 241 -6.95 -26.29 -19.59
C GLU A 241 -8.20 -26.87 -18.91
N THR A 242 -9.18 -27.26 -19.72
CA THR A 242 -10.23 -28.16 -19.23
C THR A 242 -9.56 -29.50 -19.00
N SER A 243 -9.28 -29.82 -17.74
CA SER A 243 -9.07 -31.21 -17.34
C SER A 243 -10.31 -31.97 -17.82
N GLY A 244 -10.18 -32.74 -18.89
CA GLY A 244 -11.28 -33.50 -19.47
C GLY A 244 -11.82 -34.49 -18.46
N ILE A 245 -12.82 -34.08 -17.68
CA ILE A 245 -13.82 -34.95 -17.08
C ILE A 245 -15.16 -34.35 -17.45
N ILE A 246 -15.83 -35.03 -18.35
CA ILE A 246 -17.25 -34.88 -18.65
C ILE A 246 -18.01 -34.81 -17.32
N GLN A 247 -18.66 -33.68 -17.04
CA GLN A 247 -19.95 -33.69 -16.36
C GLN A 247 -20.80 -32.53 -16.88
N HIS A 248 -21.51 -32.82 -17.97
CA HIS A 248 -22.64 -32.07 -18.52
C HIS A 248 -23.86 -31.97 -17.55
N THR A 249 -23.62 -31.84 -16.26
CA THR A 249 -24.69 -31.72 -15.24
C THR A 249 -24.41 -30.66 -14.18
N ALA A 250 -23.20 -30.10 -14.09
CA ALA A 250 -22.91 -29.00 -13.17
C ALA A 250 -22.93 -27.65 -13.92
N SER A 251 -24.10 -26.99 -13.95
CA SER A 251 -24.26 -25.65 -14.56
C SER A 251 -24.09 -24.51 -13.55
N THR A 252 -23.79 -24.81 -12.29
CA THR A 252 -23.87 -23.85 -11.18
C THR A 252 -22.58 -23.89 -10.37
N ARG A 253 -22.01 -22.71 -10.08
CA ARG A 253 -20.86 -22.55 -9.17
C ARG A 253 -21.36 -22.46 -7.72
N LEU A 254 -20.57 -22.95 -6.78
CA LEU A 254 -20.85 -22.71 -5.36
C LEU A 254 -20.50 -21.27 -5.00
N HIS A 255 -21.47 -20.56 -4.41
CA HIS A 255 -21.25 -19.24 -3.86
C HIS A 255 -20.61 -19.36 -2.47
N VAL A 256 -19.35 -18.95 -2.36
CA VAL A 256 -18.58 -19.02 -1.10
C VAL A 256 -18.25 -17.61 -0.62
N ALA A 257 -18.62 -17.28 0.62
CA ALA A 257 -18.40 -15.95 1.19
C ALA A 257 -18.07 -15.98 2.70
N PRO A 258 -17.18 -15.11 3.21
CA PRO A 258 -16.29 -14.26 2.42
C PRO A 258 -15.22 -15.09 1.69
N ASN A 259 -14.75 -14.61 0.54
CA ASN A 259 -13.65 -15.20 -0.21
C ASN A 259 -12.89 -14.05 -0.92
N PRO A 260 -11.70 -13.65 -0.46
CA PRO A 260 -10.88 -14.30 0.58
C PRO A 260 -11.52 -14.33 1.98
N SER A 261 -11.16 -15.33 2.79
CA SER A 261 -11.68 -15.55 4.15
C SER A 261 -10.58 -15.51 5.20
N ASN A 262 -10.93 -15.22 6.46
CA ASN A 262 -10.02 -15.38 7.62
C ASN A 262 -10.21 -16.76 8.28
N GLY A 263 -10.33 -17.80 7.46
CA GLY A 263 -10.52 -19.19 7.89
C GLY A 263 -11.98 -19.63 8.03
N VAL A 264 -12.93 -18.71 8.16
CA VAL A 264 -14.38 -19.00 8.25
C VAL A 264 -15.06 -18.62 6.93
N PHE A 265 -15.84 -19.54 6.37
CA PHE A 265 -16.56 -19.34 5.10
C PHE A 265 -17.94 -20.00 5.10
N LEU A 266 -18.85 -19.44 4.31
CA LEU A 266 -20.21 -19.92 4.08
C LEU A 266 -20.32 -20.46 2.66
N ILE A 267 -21.10 -21.53 2.48
CA ILE A 267 -21.44 -22.09 1.18
C ILE A 267 -22.94 -21.87 0.97
N SER A 268 -23.30 -20.90 0.14
CA SER A 268 -24.69 -20.62 -0.19
C SER A 268 -25.22 -21.64 -1.20
N GLU A 269 -26.55 -21.82 -1.22
CA GLU A 269 -27.27 -22.67 -2.18
C GLU A 269 -27.04 -24.18 -2.03
N LEU A 270 -26.34 -24.62 -0.98
CA LEU A 270 -26.12 -26.04 -0.72
C LEU A 270 -27.26 -26.66 0.11
N HIS A 271 -27.80 -27.78 -0.35
CA HIS A 271 -28.76 -28.56 0.43
C HIS A 271 -28.13 -29.00 1.79
N PRO A 272 -28.87 -28.98 2.92
CA PRO A 272 -28.30 -29.26 4.25
C PRO A 272 -27.57 -30.61 4.39
N ALA A 273 -27.94 -31.60 3.59
CA ALA A 273 -27.33 -32.93 3.59
C ALA A 273 -26.24 -33.14 2.53
N ALA A 274 -26.03 -32.18 1.63
CA ALA A 274 -25.08 -32.31 0.51
C ALA A 274 -23.63 -32.30 1.02
N PRO A 275 -22.80 -33.27 0.61
CA PRO A 275 -21.40 -33.35 1.00
C PRO A 275 -20.55 -32.36 0.21
N TRP A 276 -19.59 -31.75 0.89
CA TRP A 276 -18.56 -30.92 0.27
C TRP A 276 -17.18 -31.29 0.82
N GLN A 277 -16.15 -31.01 0.03
CA GLN A 277 -14.75 -31.34 0.28
C GLN A 277 -13.87 -30.15 -0.09
N VAL A 278 -12.77 -29.94 0.62
CA VAL A 278 -11.79 -28.89 0.38
C VAL A 278 -10.43 -29.53 0.22
N TYR A 279 -9.78 -29.23 -0.89
CA TYR A 279 -8.46 -29.72 -1.24
C TYR A 279 -7.46 -28.57 -1.22
N ASN A 280 -6.23 -28.81 -0.74
CA ASN A 280 -5.14 -27.83 -0.87
C ASN A 280 -4.57 -27.82 -2.30
N ALA A 281 -3.61 -26.93 -2.55
CA ALA A 281 -2.93 -26.80 -3.84
C ALA A 281 -2.21 -28.08 -4.32
N THR A 282 -1.90 -29.04 -3.44
CA THR A 282 -1.29 -30.32 -3.81
C THR A 282 -2.31 -31.42 -4.10
N GLY A 283 -3.62 -31.10 -4.08
CA GLY A 283 -4.70 -32.06 -4.27
C GLY A 283 -5.00 -32.92 -3.05
N THR A 284 -4.45 -32.59 -1.87
CA THR A 284 -4.71 -33.31 -0.62
C THR A 284 -6.01 -32.81 0.00
N LEU A 285 -6.90 -33.73 0.39
CA LEU A 285 -8.12 -33.40 1.13
C LEU A 285 -7.75 -32.86 2.53
N VAL A 286 -8.13 -31.61 2.81
CA VAL A 286 -7.83 -30.93 4.09
C VAL A 286 -9.05 -30.71 4.97
N LEU A 287 -10.24 -30.63 4.37
CA LEU A 287 -11.49 -30.44 5.10
C LEU A 287 -12.65 -31.07 4.32
N GLN A 288 -13.67 -31.56 5.01
CA GLN A 288 -14.91 -32.02 4.40
C GLN A 288 -16.07 -31.85 5.37
N GLY A 289 -17.29 -31.75 4.85
CA GLY A 289 -18.48 -31.63 5.68
C GLY A 289 -19.78 -31.71 4.89
N ARG A 290 -20.86 -31.20 5.50
CA ARG A 290 -22.21 -31.18 4.91
C ARG A 290 -22.93 -29.89 5.24
N GLY A 291 -23.77 -29.43 4.33
CA GLY A 291 -24.63 -28.25 4.52
C GLY A 291 -23.90 -26.91 4.36
N PRO A 292 -24.64 -25.79 4.52
CA PRO A 292 -24.21 -24.46 4.04
C PRO A 292 -23.33 -23.64 4.98
N LEU A 293 -23.22 -24.00 6.27
CA LEU A 293 -22.48 -23.20 7.27
C LEU A 293 -21.39 -24.02 7.94
N VAL A 294 -20.15 -23.56 7.84
CA VAL A 294 -18.96 -24.27 8.30
C VAL A 294 -18.14 -23.33 9.18
N ASN A 295 -17.92 -23.75 10.44
CA ASN A 295 -16.89 -23.14 11.27
C ASN A 295 -15.66 -24.05 11.21
N ALA A 296 -14.72 -23.72 10.33
CA ALA A 296 -13.48 -24.46 10.16
C ALA A 296 -12.28 -23.53 10.34
N SER A 297 -11.13 -24.11 10.65
CA SER A 297 -9.85 -23.38 10.71
C SER A 297 -8.99 -23.94 9.60
N LEU A 298 -8.91 -23.19 8.49
CA LEU A 298 -7.94 -23.42 7.44
C LEU A 298 -6.75 -22.48 7.68
N SER A 299 -5.53 -22.96 7.43
CA SER A 299 -4.36 -22.09 7.41
C SER A 299 -4.39 -21.19 6.18
N ALA A 300 -3.65 -20.09 6.22
CA ALA A 300 -3.43 -19.23 5.05
C ALA A 300 -3.03 -20.06 3.82
N GLY A 301 -3.68 -19.82 2.67
CA GLY A 301 -3.43 -20.57 1.45
C GLY A 301 -4.58 -20.59 0.46
N CYS A 302 -4.35 -21.26 -0.68
CA CYS A 302 -5.35 -21.49 -1.72
C CYS A 302 -5.88 -22.92 -1.64
N TYR A 303 -7.20 -23.03 -1.72
CA TYR A 303 -7.92 -24.29 -1.66
C TYR A 303 -8.95 -24.40 -2.78
N ILE A 304 -9.33 -25.63 -3.10
CA ILE A 304 -10.41 -25.94 -4.02
C ILE A 304 -11.54 -26.61 -3.24
N LEU A 305 -12.70 -25.97 -3.23
CA LEU A 305 -13.93 -26.49 -2.65
C LEU A 305 -14.72 -27.22 -3.73
N HIS A 306 -15.10 -28.45 -3.46
CA HIS A 306 -15.86 -29.32 -4.34
C HIS A 306 -17.12 -29.82 -3.65
N SER A 307 -18.25 -29.80 -4.37
CA SER A 307 -19.48 -30.51 -4.00
C SER A 307 -20.03 -31.18 -5.25
N GLU A 308 -20.64 -32.34 -5.08
CA GLU A 308 -21.30 -33.06 -6.17
C GLU A 308 -22.39 -32.19 -6.81
N GLY A 309 -22.42 -32.12 -8.14
CA GLY A 309 -23.39 -31.31 -8.90
C GLY A 309 -23.03 -29.84 -9.09
N PHE A 310 -21.90 -29.38 -8.55
CA PHE A 310 -21.41 -28.01 -8.73
C PHE A 310 -20.02 -27.98 -9.35
N LEU A 311 -19.69 -26.86 -9.99
CA LEU A 311 -18.32 -26.59 -10.40
C LEU A 311 -17.43 -26.39 -9.17
N PRO A 312 -16.16 -26.86 -9.20
CA PRO A 312 -15.20 -26.55 -8.15
C PRO A 312 -15.03 -25.04 -7.97
N THR A 313 -15.01 -24.58 -6.72
CA THR A 313 -14.87 -23.16 -6.36
C THR A 313 -13.55 -22.95 -5.63
N ARG A 314 -12.75 -21.97 -6.06
CA ARG A 314 -11.52 -21.57 -5.36
C ARG A 314 -11.87 -20.86 -4.05
N LEU A 315 -11.21 -21.22 -2.95
CA LEU A 315 -11.29 -20.58 -1.65
C LEU A 315 -9.91 -20.08 -1.24
N VAL A 316 -9.78 -18.78 -0.97
CA VAL A 316 -8.54 -18.15 -0.49
C VAL A 316 -8.69 -17.87 1.00
N VAL A 317 -7.67 -18.23 1.78
CA VAL A 317 -7.60 -17.98 3.22
C VAL A 317 -6.38 -17.10 3.50
N HIS A 318 -6.58 -16.00 4.22
CA HIS A 318 -5.51 -15.14 4.74
C HIS A 318 -5.04 -15.60 6.12
#